data_AF-A0A433N1E5-F1
#
_entry.id   AF-A0A433N1E5-F1
#
_cell.length_a   1.000
_cell.length_b   1.000
_cell.length_c   1.000
_cell.angle_alpha   90.00
_cell.angle_beta   90.00
_cell.angle_gamma   90.00
#
_symmetry.space_group_name_H-M   'P 1'
#
loop_
_entity.id
_entity.type
_entity.pdbx_description
1 polymer ?
#
loop_
_entity_poly.entity_id
_entity_poly.type
_entity_poly.pdbx_seq_one_letter_code
_entity_poly.pdbx_strand_id
1 'polypeptide(L)'
;MTQDVVKSKHGDIYSRLMALSQEALENAYYETAYHTLVAAMHFAHATSDEHRLQAVAQVAKTQLDWIDIHNPEHRLSSQSSIQRSGINMYKSLITQARADLLIVQRQNRRE
;
A
#
# COMPACT_ATOMS: atom_id res chain seq x y z
N MET A 1 -22.84 -12.61 11.68
CA MET A 1 -22.76 -11.25 12.26
C MET A 1 -22.34 -10.32 11.15
N THR A 2 -23.32 -9.71 10.49
CA THR A 2 -23.12 -8.73 9.42
C THR A 2 -22.52 -7.49 10.07
N GLN A 3 -21.23 -7.23 9.86
CA GLN A 3 -20.65 -5.97 10.28
C GLN A 3 -21.21 -4.90 9.36
N ASP A 4 -22.20 -4.16 9.86
CA ASP A 4 -22.62 -2.89 9.30
C ASP A 4 -21.39 -2.01 9.16
N VAL A 5 -20.98 -1.80 7.91
CA VAL A 5 -19.92 -0.87 7.54
C VAL A 5 -20.41 0.51 7.97
N VAL A 6 -19.96 0.95 9.14
CA VAL A 6 -20.13 2.33 9.60
C VAL A 6 -19.43 3.21 8.58
N LYS A 7 -20.18 3.70 7.60
CA LYS A 7 -19.74 4.75 6.69
C LYS A 7 -19.56 6.02 7.52
N SER A 8 -18.34 6.20 8.02
CA SER A 8 -17.90 7.46 8.60
C SER A 8 -18.05 8.56 7.55
N LYS A 9 -18.32 9.80 8.01
CA LYS A 9 -18.39 11.03 7.21
C LYS A 9 -17.15 11.24 6.30
N HIS A 10 -16.07 10.51 6.57
CA HIS A 10 -14.77 10.56 5.89
C HIS A 10 -14.47 9.35 4.99
N GLY A 11 -15.46 8.49 4.71
CA GLY A 11 -15.24 7.21 4.01
C GLY A 11 -14.87 6.07 4.97
N ASP A 12 -14.64 4.88 4.43
CA ASP A 12 -14.20 3.74 5.24
C ASP A 12 -12.72 3.84 5.65
N ILE A 13 -12.26 2.92 6.51
CA ILE A 13 -10.88 2.93 7.03
C ILE A 13 -9.86 2.88 5.88
N TYR A 14 -10.10 2.06 4.86
CA TYR A 14 -9.23 1.95 3.70
C TYR A 14 -9.11 3.28 2.96
N SER A 15 -10.23 3.91 2.60
CA SER A 15 -10.22 5.19 1.88
C SER A 15 -9.46 6.26 2.64
N ARG A 16 -9.61 6.31 3.97
CA ARG A 16 -8.89 7.25 4.83
C ARG A 16 -7.38 6.99 4.85
N LEU A 17 -6.97 5.72 4.91
CA LEU A 17 -5.55 5.34 4.86
C LEU A 17 -4.94 5.67 3.49
N MET A 18 -5.65 5.40 2.39
CA MET A 18 -5.18 5.77 1.05
C MET A 18 -4.99 7.29 0.92
N ALA A 19 -5.95 8.08 1.42
CA ALA A 19 -5.85 9.54 1.41
C ALA A 19 -4.68 10.06 2.25
N LEU A 20 -4.52 9.56 3.47
CA LEU A 20 -3.40 9.94 4.36
C LEU A 20 -2.04 9.54 3.79
N SER A 21 -1.94 8.38 3.13
CA SER A 21 -0.71 7.96 2.46
C SER A 21 -0.33 8.93 1.34
N GLN A 22 -1.30 9.36 0.54
CA GLN A 22 -1.09 10.34 -0.52
C GLN A 22 -0.70 11.72 0.04
N GLU A 23 -1.40 12.21 1.05
CA GLU A 23 -1.09 13.48 1.72
C GLU A 23 0.34 13.47 2.29
N ALA A 24 0.74 12.38 2.94
CA ALA A 24 2.09 12.24 3.48
C ALA A 24 3.16 12.25 2.37
N LEU A 25 2.90 11.62 1.22
CA LEU A 25 3.80 11.63 0.06
C LEU A 25 4.01 13.06 -0.46
N GLU A 26 2.90 13.79 -0.66
CA GLU A 26 2.91 15.16 -1.19
C GLU A 26 3.68 16.14 -0.29
N ASN A 27 3.71 15.86 1.02
CA ASN A 27 4.45 16.62 2.01
C ASN A 27 5.85 16.04 2.33
N ALA A 28 6.36 15.14 1.49
CA ALA A 28 7.67 14.50 1.63
C ALA A 28 7.89 13.67 2.92
N TYR A 29 6.81 13.27 3.61
CA TYR A 29 6.85 12.33 4.73
C TYR A 29 6.79 10.88 4.22
N TYR A 30 7.81 10.46 3.47
CA TYR A 30 7.78 9.21 2.69
C TYR A 30 7.59 7.94 3.52
N GLU A 31 8.16 7.86 4.72
CA GLU A 31 7.99 6.69 5.60
C GLU A 31 6.58 6.62 6.16
N THR A 32 5.99 7.76 6.48
CA THR A 32 4.59 7.85 6.88
C THR A 32 3.71 7.40 5.73
N ALA A 33 3.93 7.93 4.53
CA ALA A 33 3.21 7.53 3.32
C ALA A 33 3.25 6.01 3.11
N TYR A 34 4.44 5.41 3.23
CA TYR A 34 4.67 3.98 3.15
C TYR A 34 3.90 3.20 4.22
N HIS A 35 4.08 3.53 5.50
CA HIS A 35 3.46 2.75 6.58
C HIS A 35 1.93 2.88 6.60
N THR A 36 1.39 4.03 6.21
CA THR A 36 -0.05 4.19 6.03
C THR A 36 -0.57 3.33 4.88
N LEU A 37 0.18 3.19 3.78
CA LEU A 37 -0.18 2.32 2.67
C LEU A 37 -0.11 0.82 3.05
N VAL A 38 0.86 0.44 3.89
CA VAL A 38 0.93 -0.90 4.50
C VAL A 38 -0.31 -1.18 5.35
N ALA A 39 -0.76 -0.22 6.15
CA ALA A 39 -2.00 -0.38 6.92
C ALA A 39 -3.22 -0.57 6.00
N ALA A 40 -3.29 0.15 4.88
CA ALA A 40 -4.36 -0.02 3.88
C ALA A 40 -4.34 -1.43 3.26
N MET A 41 -3.16 -1.97 2.98
CA MET A 41 -2.96 -3.35 2.51
C MET A 41 -3.53 -4.37 3.50
N HIS A 42 -3.16 -4.25 4.78
CA HIS A 42 -3.64 -5.16 5.83
C HIS A 42 -5.15 -5.11 5.99
N PHE A 43 -5.75 -3.91 5.89
CA PHE A 43 -7.20 -3.78 5.90
C PHE A 43 -7.83 -4.51 4.69
N ALA A 44 -7.33 -4.28 3.48
CA ALA A 44 -7.84 -4.91 2.27
C ALA A 44 -7.73 -6.45 2.31
N HIS A 45 -6.63 -6.98 2.83
CA HIS A 45 -6.45 -8.41 3.05
C HIS A 45 -7.44 -8.96 4.07
N ALA A 46 -7.62 -8.29 5.21
CA ALA A 46 -8.54 -8.73 6.26
C ALA A 46 -10.01 -8.75 5.80
N THR A 47 -10.37 -7.90 4.82
CA THR A 47 -11.71 -7.88 4.22
C THR A 47 -11.83 -8.70 2.93
N SER A 48 -10.79 -9.45 2.55
CA SER A 48 -10.74 -10.22 1.29
C SER A 48 -11.09 -9.40 0.04
N ASP A 49 -10.73 -8.11 0.01
CA ASP A 49 -11.08 -7.21 -1.09
C ASP A 49 -9.96 -7.19 -2.14
N GLU A 50 -10.17 -7.96 -3.21
CA GLU A 50 -9.24 -8.11 -4.32
C GLU A 50 -8.93 -6.78 -5.02
N HIS A 51 -9.94 -5.95 -5.23
CA HIS A 51 -9.78 -4.67 -5.92
C HIS A 51 -8.91 -3.72 -5.11
N ARG A 52 -9.09 -3.69 -3.79
CA ARG A 52 -8.27 -2.85 -2.89
C ARG A 52 -6.83 -3.34 -2.81
N LEU A 53 -6.59 -4.65 -2.81
CA LEU A 53 -5.24 -5.23 -2.84
C LEU A 53 -4.51 -4.86 -4.15
N GLN A 54 -5.20 -4.95 -5.28
CA GLN A 54 -4.66 -4.52 -6.57
C GLN A 54 -4.35 -3.01 -6.58
N ALA A 55 -5.25 -2.18 -6.04
CA ALA A 55 -5.06 -0.74 -5.96
C ALA A 55 -3.86 -0.36 -5.07
N VAL A 56 -3.67 -1.03 -3.92
CA VAL A 56 -2.50 -0.82 -3.06
C VAL A 56 -1.20 -1.13 -3.80
N ALA A 57 -1.13 -2.26 -4.52
CA ALA A 57 0.06 -2.61 -5.29
C ALA A 57 0.38 -1.55 -6.36
N GLN A 58 -0.65 -1.02 -7.02
CA GLN A 58 -0.49 0.03 -8.03
C GLN A 58 -0.02 1.34 -7.41
N VAL A 59 -0.63 1.79 -6.31
CA VAL A 59 -0.24 3.02 -5.62
C VAL A 59 1.17 2.91 -5.04
N ALA A 60 1.55 1.77 -4.48
CA ALA A 60 2.90 1.53 -3.99
C ALA A 60 3.94 1.69 -5.11
N LYS A 61 3.63 1.20 -6.32
CA LYS A 61 4.49 1.42 -7.49
C LYS A 61 4.57 2.91 -7.85
N THR A 62 3.43 3.59 -7.93
CA THR A 62 3.38 5.01 -8.29
C THR A 62 4.14 5.89 -7.30
N GLN A 63 4.03 5.62 -5.99
CA GLN A 63 4.78 6.35 -4.97
C GLN A 63 6.29 6.10 -5.10
N LEU A 64 6.71 4.85 -5.34
CA LEU A 64 8.12 4.53 -5.59
C LEU A 64 8.65 5.26 -6.83
N ASP A 65 7.93 5.19 -7.95
CA ASP A 65 8.32 5.89 -9.18
C ASP A 65 8.44 7.41 -8.93
N TRP A 66 7.52 7.98 -8.14
CA TRP A 66 7.55 9.39 -7.77
C TRP A 66 8.79 9.73 -6.93
N ILE A 67 9.10 8.93 -5.90
CA ILE A 67 10.28 9.13 -5.05
C ILE A 67 11.57 8.99 -5.88
N ASP A 68 11.63 8.01 -6.77
CA ASP A 68 12.78 7.79 -7.65
C ASP A 68 13.06 8.99 -8.57
N ILE A 69 12.01 9.70 -9.01
CA ILE A 69 12.13 10.90 -9.84
C ILE A 69 12.47 12.15 -9.02
N HIS A 70 11.80 12.37 -7.88
CA HIS A 70 11.84 13.65 -7.17
C HIS A 70 12.86 13.68 -6.02
N ASN A 71 13.23 12.52 -5.48
CA ASN A 71 14.21 12.41 -4.41
C ASN A 71 15.00 11.09 -4.51
N PRO A 72 15.84 10.93 -5.56
CA PRO A 72 16.56 9.69 -5.84
C PRO A 72 17.57 9.30 -4.74
N GLU A 73 18.02 10.25 -3.91
CA GLU A 73 18.94 9.99 -2.80
C GLU A 73 18.21 9.53 -1.53
N HIS A 74 16.89 9.69 -1.46
CA HIS A 74 16.10 9.27 -0.29
C HIS A 74 16.22 7.77 -0.01
N ARG A 75 16.27 7.36 1.26
CA ARG A 75 16.45 5.94 1.63
C ARG A 75 15.39 4.97 1.08
N LEU A 76 14.19 5.48 0.74
CA LEU A 76 13.10 4.68 0.17
C LEU A 76 13.13 4.62 -1.36
N SER A 77 14.00 5.39 -2.01
CA SER A 77 14.21 5.27 -3.46
C SER A 77 14.81 3.91 -3.80
N SER A 78 14.56 3.45 -5.02
CA SER A 78 15.19 2.29 -5.61
C SER A 78 16.71 2.41 -5.59
N GLN A 79 17.25 3.57 -5.98
CA GLN A 79 18.70 3.79 -6.09
C GLN A 79 19.42 3.69 -4.73
N SER A 80 18.88 4.34 -3.70
CA SER A 80 19.49 4.33 -2.36
C SER A 80 19.28 3.02 -1.61
N SER A 81 18.17 2.31 -1.85
CA SER A 81 17.92 1.01 -1.21
C SER A 81 18.95 -0.06 -1.60
N ILE A 82 19.51 0.01 -2.81
CA ILE A 82 20.59 -0.88 -3.28
C ILE A 82 21.85 -0.70 -2.42
N GLN A 83 22.13 0.51 -1.95
CA GLN A 83 23.35 0.83 -1.21
C GLN A 83 23.31 0.37 0.27
N ARG A 84 22.13 0.17 0.86
CA ARG A 84 21.98 -0.17 2.30
C ARG A 84 21.72 -1.65 2.58
N SER A 85 21.10 -2.38 1.66
CA SER A 85 20.76 -3.80 1.86
C SER A 85 20.21 -4.52 0.62
N GLY A 86 19.98 -3.79 -0.48
CA GLY A 86 19.39 -4.35 -1.71
C GLY A 86 17.86 -4.51 -1.66
N ILE A 87 17.23 -4.34 -0.51
CA ILE A 87 15.78 -4.55 -0.33
C ILE A 87 15.08 -3.19 -0.29
N ASN A 88 14.28 -2.91 -1.31
CA ASN A 88 13.43 -1.73 -1.36
C ASN A 88 12.06 -2.01 -0.71
N MET A 89 11.69 -1.20 0.27
CA MET A 89 10.46 -1.40 1.06
C MET A 89 9.19 -1.33 0.21
N TYR A 90 9.13 -0.44 -0.79
CA TYR A 90 8.00 -0.37 -1.71
C TYR A 90 7.93 -1.59 -2.63
N LYS A 91 9.07 -2.09 -3.13
CA LYS A 91 9.08 -3.35 -3.91
C LYS A 91 8.60 -4.54 -3.08
N SER A 92 8.98 -4.60 -1.80
CA SER A 92 8.46 -5.63 -0.87
C SER A 92 6.96 -5.50 -0.67
N LEU A 93 6.43 -4.29 -0.47
CA LEU A 93 4.99 -4.04 -0.34
C LEU A 93 4.21 -4.43 -1.60
N ILE A 94 4.69 -4.07 -2.79
CA ILE A 94 4.07 -4.48 -4.06
C ILE A 94 4.00 -6.01 -4.17
N THR A 95 5.08 -6.69 -3.77
CA THR A 95 5.16 -8.15 -3.79
C THR A 95 4.17 -8.77 -2.81
N GLN A 96 4.08 -8.24 -1.59
CA GLN A 96 3.17 -8.71 -0.56
C GLN A 96 1.71 -8.49 -0.95
N ALA A 97 1.33 -7.29 -1.42
CA ALA A 97 -0.04 -7.00 -1.87
C ALA A 97 -0.49 -7.92 -3.01
N ARG A 98 0.41 -8.26 -3.94
CA ARG A 98 0.14 -9.24 -5.02
C ARG A 98 0.01 -10.66 -4.49
N ALA A 99 0.82 -11.05 -3.51
CA ALA A 99 0.72 -12.37 -2.88
C ALA A 99 -0.62 -12.51 -2.14
N ASP A 100 -1.02 -11.50 -1.36
CA ASP A 100 -2.29 -11.45 -0.65
C ASP A 100 -3.47 -11.54 -1.61
N LEU A 101 -3.41 -10.84 -2.76
CA LEU A 101 -4.42 -10.94 -3.81
C LEU A 101 -4.58 -12.37 -4.33
N LEU A 102 -3.46 -13.06 -4.60
CA LEU A 102 -3.50 -14.44 -5.07
C LEU A 102 -4.06 -15.41 -4.02
N ILE A 103 -3.79 -15.17 -2.73
CA ILE A 103 -4.34 -15.96 -1.62
C ILE A 103 -5.85 -15.78 -1.56
N VAL A 104 -6.34 -14.53 -1.55
CA VAL A 104 -7.78 -14.21 -1.52
C VAL A 104 -8.50 -14.82 -2.72
N GLN A 105 -7.95 -14.66 -3.93
CA GLN A 105 -8.52 -15.27 -5.15
C GLN A 105 -8.59 -16.80 -5.10
N ARG A 106 -7.69 -17.45 -4.38
CA ARG A 106 -7.73 -18.91 -4.20
C ARG A 106 -8.77 -19.32 -3.16
N GLN A 107 -8.97 -18.52 -2.11
CA GLN A 107 -10.00 -18.76 -1.10
C GLN A 107 -11.40 -18.60 -1.71
N ASN A 108 -11.65 -17.51 -2.40
CA ASN A 108 -12.94 -17.22 -3.05
C ASN A 108 -13.35 -18.23 -4.12
N ARG A 109 -12.41 -18.97 -4.71
CA ARG A 109 -12.68 -20.04 -5.70
C ARG A 109 -13.03 -21.39 -5.08
N ARG A 110 -12.81 -21.56 -3.77
CA ARG A 110 -13.06 -22.82 -3.04
C ARG A 110 -14.40 -22.82 -2.30
N GLU A 111 -15.04 -21.66 -2.18
CA GLU A 111 -16.39 -21.46 -1.66
C GLU A 111 -17.43 -21.58 -2.78
#